data_AF-A0A349DUA3-F1
#
_entry.id   AF-A0A349DUA3-F1
#
_cell.length_a   1.000
_cell.length_b   1.000
_cell.length_c   1.000
_cell.angle_alpha   90.00
_cell.angle_beta   90.00
_cell.angle_gamma   90.00
#
_symmetry.space_group_name_H-M   'P 1'
#
loop_
_entity.id
_entity.type
_entity.pdbx_description
1 polymer ?
#
loop_
_entity_poly.entity_id
_entity_poly.type
_entity_poly.pdbx_seq_one_letter_code
_entity_poly.pdbx_strand_id
1 'polypeptide(L)'
;MDLSAPSKNFNLSDMDELTEKIGKLLASEQSKDVDRAFEQLKGIGVNNIPKALYDDLSYHPLKCFQYNIIAPLKHLKELDLQGKNLTEVPKGIPQLAKLQFLYLHDNQIKDLPTGIGFLTDLIWLDMERNQLKVLPSEIGRLKNLHRLNLSFNQLSVLPVEIGQLTQLQSLYLDGNKFSQPERERIKLMLPKTEVYF
;
A
#
# COMPACT_ATOMS: atom_id res chain seq x y z
N MET A 1 -23.64 -6.71 27.50
CA MET A 1 -24.10 -6.09 26.23
C MET A 1 -23.78 -7.06 25.12
N ASP A 2 -24.81 -7.71 24.60
CA ASP A 2 -24.76 -8.66 23.49
C ASP A 2 -24.75 -7.90 22.15
N LEU A 3 -23.98 -8.38 21.18
CA LEU A 3 -23.63 -7.70 19.92
C LEU A 3 -23.98 -8.56 18.67
N SER A 4 -25.14 -9.21 18.66
CA SER A 4 -25.74 -9.77 17.43
C SER A 4 -26.82 -8.82 16.86
N ALA A 5 -26.58 -8.29 15.65
CA ALA A 5 -27.32 -7.31 14.81
C ALA A 5 -28.87 -7.44 14.73
N PRO A 6 -29.66 -6.43 14.25
CA PRO A 6 -29.32 -5.32 13.33
C PRO A 6 -29.72 -3.89 13.77
N SER A 7 -29.03 -2.89 13.17
CA SER A 7 -29.33 -1.44 13.19
C SER A 7 -29.64 -0.83 14.56
N LYS A 8 -28.63 -0.69 15.42
CA LYS A 8 -28.70 0.32 16.49
C LYS A 8 -28.48 1.68 15.84
N ASN A 9 -29.54 2.51 15.80
CA ASN A 9 -29.37 3.96 15.68
C ASN A 9 -28.64 4.40 16.96
N PHE A 10 -27.31 4.47 16.88
CA PHE A 10 -26.52 5.05 17.96
C PHE A 10 -26.94 6.51 18.12
N ASN A 11 -27.32 6.89 19.33
CA ASN A 11 -27.50 8.31 19.63
C ASN A 11 -26.10 8.97 19.73
N LEU A 12 -26.06 10.30 19.79
CA LEU A 12 -24.79 11.05 19.82
C LEU A 12 -23.93 10.67 21.05
N SER A 13 -24.55 10.48 22.21
CA SER A 13 -23.86 10.10 23.45
C SER A 13 -23.23 8.70 23.37
N ASP A 14 -23.92 7.74 22.75
CA ASP A 14 -23.41 6.37 22.58
C ASP A 14 -22.18 6.36 21.65
N MET A 15 -22.16 7.26 20.65
CA MET A 15 -21.04 7.39 19.72
C MET A 15 -19.82 8.03 20.37
N ASP A 16 -20.02 9.03 21.24
CA ASP A 16 -18.92 9.68 21.97
C ASP A 16 -18.26 8.70 22.94
N GLU A 17 -19.05 7.94 23.72
CA GLU A 17 -18.53 6.91 24.64
C GLU A 17 -17.76 5.81 23.87
N LEU A 18 -18.31 5.37 22.73
CA LEU A 18 -17.65 4.38 21.88
C LEU A 18 -16.32 4.89 21.32
N THR A 19 -16.29 6.16 20.88
CA THR A 19 -15.08 6.80 20.37
C THR A 19 -13.99 6.84 21.43
N GLU A 20 -14.34 7.27 22.64
CA GLU A 20 -13.39 7.31 23.76
C GLU A 20 -12.85 5.90 24.09
N LYS A 21 -13.73 4.90 24.12
CA LYS A 21 -13.34 3.52 24.41
C LYS A 21 -12.42 2.93 23.35
N ILE A 22 -12.73 3.13 22.07
CA ILE A 22 -11.91 2.63 20.96
C ILE A 22 -10.56 3.37 20.92
N GLY A 23 -10.57 4.69 21.13
CA GLY A 23 -9.34 5.49 21.23
C GLY A 23 -8.41 4.98 22.32
N LYS A 24 -8.93 4.65 23.52
CA LYS A 24 -8.14 4.03 24.60
C LYS A 24 -7.54 2.69 24.22
N LEU A 25 -8.26 1.86 23.46
CA LEU A 25 -7.75 0.57 22.98
C LEU A 25 -6.65 0.74 21.93
N LEU A 26 -6.77 1.73 21.04
CA LEU A 26 -5.77 2.03 20.01
C LEU A 26 -4.50 2.66 20.61
N ALA A 27 -4.65 3.47 21.67
CA ALA A 27 -3.52 4.04 22.41
C ALA A 27 -2.76 3.01 23.27
N SER A 28 -3.28 1.80 23.43
CA SER A 28 -2.61 0.71 24.15
C SER A 28 -1.47 0.13 23.32
N GLU A 29 -0.32 -0.08 23.93
CA GLU A 29 0.81 -0.80 23.29
C GLU A 29 0.53 -2.29 23.09
N GLN A 30 -0.56 -2.81 23.65
CA GLN A 30 -0.90 -4.23 23.58
C GLN A 30 -1.62 -4.54 22.26
N SER A 31 -0.98 -5.38 21.44
CA SER A 31 -1.54 -5.85 20.16
C SER A 31 -2.98 -6.40 20.25
N LYS A 32 -3.32 -7.08 21.36
CA LYS A 32 -4.67 -7.62 21.61
C LYS A 32 -5.74 -6.53 21.76
N ASP A 33 -5.38 -5.37 22.30
CA ASP A 33 -6.32 -4.26 22.45
C ASP A 33 -6.60 -3.59 21.11
N VAL A 34 -5.56 -3.44 20.27
CA VAL A 34 -5.71 -3.00 18.88
C VAL A 34 -6.63 -3.97 18.13
N ASP A 35 -6.41 -5.28 18.22
CA ASP A 35 -7.30 -6.27 17.60
C ASP A 35 -8.75 -6.12 18.09
N ARG A 36 -8.94 -5.92 19.39
CA ARG A 36 -10.26 -5.70 19.99
C ARG A 36 -10.92 -4.41 19.48
N ALA A 37 -10.15 -3.33 19.27
CA ALA A 37 -10.65 -2.10 18.69
C ALA A 37 -11.19 -2.34 17.27
N PHE A 38 -10.41 -3.01 16.42
CA PHE A 38 -10.80 -3.30 15.04
C PHE A 38 -12.00 -4.24 14.94
N GLU A 39 -12.12 -5.25 15.82
CA GLU A 39 -13.33 -6.08 15.90
C GLU A 39 -14.57 -5.27 16.32
N GLN A 40 -14.44 -4.32 17.24
CA GLN A 40 -15.56 -3.44 17.61
C GLN A 40 -15.99 -2.55 16.44
N LEU A 41 -15.04 -2.00 15.68
CA LEU A 41 -15.33 -1.19 14.49
C LEU A 41 -16.04 -2.00 13.39
N LYS A 42 -15.65 -3.26 13.21
CA LYS A 42 -16.34 -4.17 12.28
C LYS A 42 -17.80 -4.40 12.70
N GLY A 43 -18.06 -4.55 14.00
CA GLY A 43 -19.40 -4.78 14.55
C GLY A 43 -20.38 -3.62 14.34
N ILE A 44 -19.90 -2.37 14.39
CA ILE A 44 -20.75 -1.18 14.15
C ILE A 44 -20.94 -0.86 12.66
N GLY A 45 -20.17 -1.50 11.79
CA GLY A 45 -20.16 -1.28 10.35
C GLY A 45 -19.19 -0.19 9.92
N VAL A 46 -18.32 -0.50 8.95
CA VAL A 46 -17.21 0.35 8.49
C VAL A 46 -17.64 1.74 7.99
N ASN A 47 -18.91 1.90 7.60
CA ASN A 47 -19.47 3.19 7.16
C ASN A 47 -19.82 4.12 8.33
N ASN A 48 -19.85 3.61 9.56
CA ASN A 48 -20.25 4.33 10.77
C ASN A 48 -19.05 4.68 11.67
N ILE A 49 -17.81 4.50 11.18
CA ILE A 49 -16.60 4.79 11.94
C ILE A 49 -16.48 6.30 12.16
N PRO A 50 -16.40 6.77 13.42
CA PRO A 50 -16.21 8.19 13.73
C PRO A 50 -14.94 8.75 13.10
N LYS A 51 -15.04 9.92 12.47
CA LYS A 51 -13.88 10.62 11.89
C LYS A 51 -12.80 10.95 12.92
N ALA A 52 -13.19 11.16 14.18
CA ALA A 52 -12.26 11.43 15.27
C ALA A 52 -11.23 10.30 15.48
N LEU A 53 -11.53 9.06 15.06
CA LEU A 53 -10.62 7.92 15.15
C LEU A 53 -9.71 7.78 13.92
N TYR A 54 -9.86 8.60 12.88
CA TYR A 54 -9.17 8.35 11.61
C TYR A 54 -7.66 8.49 11.76
N ASP A 55 -7.20 9.46 12.55
CA ASP A 55 -5.77 9.67 12.79
C ASP A 55 -5.20 8.46 13.54
N ASP A 56 -5.85 8.02 14.63
CA ASP A 56 -5.43 6.83 15.39
C ASP A 56 -5.39 5.56 14.54
N LEU A 57 -6.42 5.34 13.71
CA LEU A 57 -6.50 4.18 12.82
C LEU A 57 -5.44 4.21 11.72
N SER A 58 -5.03 5.41 11.29
CA SER A 58 -4.01 5.57 10.25
C SER A 58 -2.63 5.06 10.68
N TYR A 59 -2.34 5.03 12.00
CA TYR A 59 -1.13 4.41 12.55
C TYR A 59 -1.13 2.87 12.49
N HIS A 60 -2.26 2.25 12.15
CA HIS A 60 -2.40 0.80 12.04
C HIS A 60 -2.80 0.35 10.62
N PRO A 61 -2.02 0.68 9.57
CA PRO A 61 -2.43 0.46 8.19
C PRO A 61 -2.69 -1.02 7.86
N LEU A 62 -1.89 -1.95 8.39
CA LEU A 62 -2.12 -3.39 8.18
C LEU A 62 -3.45 -3.88 8.76
N LYS A 63 -3.86 -3.37 9.93
CA LYS A 63 -5.16 -3.69 10.51
C LYS A 63 -6.29 -3.06 9.71
N CYS A 64 -6.12 -1.82 9.28
CA CYS A 64 -7.04 -1.18 8.34
C CYS A 64 -7.24 -2.01 7.06
N PHE A 65 -6.17 -2.55 6.45
CA PHE A 65 -6.30 -3.45 5.31
C PHE A 65 -6.96 -4.78 5.66
N GLN A 66 -6.56 -5.41 6.77
CA GLN A 66 -7.11 -6.69 7.24
C GLN A 66 -8.62 -6.62 7.48
N TYR A 67 -9.11 -5.51 8.04
CA TYR A 67 -10.50 -5.28 8.38
C TYR A 67 -11.30 -4.51 7.32
N ASN A 68 -10.68 -4.19 6.18
CA ASN A 68 -11.27 -3.38 5.11
C ASN A 68 -11.76 -1.98 5.57
N ILE A 69 -11.02 -1.39 6.52
CA ILE A 69 -11.24 -0.03 7.04
C ILE A 69 -10.28 0.92 6.31
N ILE A 70 -10.59 1.22 5.05
CA ILE A 70 -9.66 1.97 4.18
C ILE A 70 -9.85 3.49 4.29
N ALA A 71 -11.04 3.95 4.68
CA ALA A 71 -11.36 5.38 4.71
C ALA A 71 -10.36 6.24 5.50
N PRO A 72 -9.85 5.80 6.67
CA PRO A 72 -8.81 6.54 7.40
C PRO A 72 -7.50 6.69 6.61
N LEU A 73 -7.14 5.74 5.75
CA LEU A 73 -5.85 5.76 5.05
C LEU A 73 -5.85 6.63 3.79
N LYS A 74 -7.03 7.04 3.27
CA LYS A 74 -7.16 7.71 1.96
C LYS A 74 -6.43 9.06 1.86
N HIS A 75 -6.08 9.66 2.99
CA HIS A 75 -5.36 10.94 3.04
C HIS A 75 -3.84 10.79 3.11
N LEU A 76 -3.33 9.56 3.32
CA LEU A 76 -1.90 9.31 3.45
C LEU A 76 -1.16 9.64 2.16
N LYS A 77 -0.05 10.37 2.31
CA LYS A 77 0.93 10.61 1.24
C LYS A 77 2.08 9.61 1.28
N GLU A 78 2.32 9.02 2.43
CA GLU A 78 3.40 8.07 2.65
C GLU A 78 2.86 6.86 3.38
N LEU A 79 3.27 5.67 2.92
CA LEU A 79 2.90 4.40 3.52
C LEU A 79 4.13 3.50 3.54
N ASP A 80 4.61 3.23 4.74
CA ASP A 80 5.69 2.29 5.00
C ASP A 80 5.14 0.94 5.48
N LEU A 81 5.38 -0.09 4.66
CA LEU A 81 5.08 -1.48 4.93
C LEU A 81 6.33 -2.36 4.75
N GLN A 82 7.52 -1.80 4.98
CA GLN A 82 8.77 -2.54 4.96
C GLN A 82 8.78 -3.68 5.98
N GLY A 83 9.33 -4.84 5.60
CA GLY A 83 9.68 -5.87 6.58
C GLY A 83 8.48 -6.53 7.26
N LYS A 84 7.29 -6.47 6.65
CA LYS A 84 6.03 -6.96 7.25
C LYS A 84 5.71 -8.40 6.87
N ASN A 85 6.64 -9.11 6.24
CA ASN A 85 6.45 -10.49 5.75
C ASN A 85 5.24 -10.63 4.81
N LEU A 86 4.91 -9.59 4.06
CA LEU A 86 3.77 -9.61 3.13
C LEU A 86 4.06 -10.54 1.96
N THR A 87 3.12 -11.43 1.64
CA THR A 87 3.19 -12.29 0.46
C THR A 87 2.47 -11.69 -0.76
N GLU A 88 1.62 -10.69 -0.52
CA GLU A 88 0.88 -9.94 -1.53
C GLU A 88 0.75 -8.47 -1.11
N VAL A 89 0.55 -7.59 -2.09
CA VAL A 89 0.20 -6.19 -1.84
C VAL A 89 -1.23 -6.14 -1.29
N PRO A 90 -1.49 -5.50 -0.13
CA PRO A 90 -2.84 -5.42 0.41
C PRO A 90 -3.85 -4.79 -0.57
N LYS A 91 -5.00 -5.45 -0.75
CA LYS A 91 -6.04 -5.07 -1.73
C LYS A 91 -6.60 -3.66 -1.58
N GLY A 92 -6.41 -3.03 -0.42
CA GLY A 92 -6.82 -1.64 -0.17
C GLY A 92 -5.87 -0.59 -0.74
N ILE A 93 -4.61 -0.92 -1.03
CA ILE A 93 -3.60 0.04 -1.50
C ILE A 93 -4.02 0.79 -2.77
N PRO A 94 -4.57 0.13 -3.82
CA PRO A 94 -5.05 0.82 -5.02
C PRO A 94 -6.09 1.93 -4.78
N GLN A 95 -6.72 1.98 -3.60
CA GLN A 95 -7.69 3.02 -3.23
C GLN A 95 -7.04 4.28 -2.64
N LEU A 96 -5.74 4.26 -2.37
CA LEU A 96 -4.98 5.36 -1.75
C LEU A 96 -4.45 6.33 -2.81
N ALA A 97 -5.35 6.93 -3.59
CA ALA A 97 -5.01 7.74 -4.77
C ALA A 97 -4.12 8.97 -4.49
N LYS A 98 -3.97 9.38 -3.21
CA LYS A 98 -3.11 10.49 -2.77
C LYS A 98 -1.70 10.06 -2.34
N LEU A 99 -1.41 8.75 -2.41
CA LEU A 99 -0.12 8.21 -2.00
C LEU A 99 0.98 8.65 -2.97
N GLN A 100 2.06 9.17 -2.40
CA GLN A 100 3.25 9.67 -3.08
C GLN A 100 4.47 8.78 -2.83
N PHE A 101 4.57 8.18 -1.65
CA PHE A 101 5.67 7.32 -1.25
C PHE A 101 5.12 5.98 -0.75
N LEU A 102 5.54 4.88 -1.37
CA LEU A 102 5.15 3.53 -0.99
C LEU A 102 6.38 2.66 -0.82
N TYR A 103 6.62 2.25 0.43
CA TYR A 103 7.74 1.38 0.80
C TYR A 103 7.21 -0.02 1.09
N LEU A 104 7.58 -0.98 0.25
CA LEU A 104 7.20 -2.39 0.34
C LEU A 104 8.42 -3.32 0.31
N HIS A 105 9.62 -2.77 0.48
CA HIS A 105 10.85 -3.57 0.48
C HIS A 105 10.95 -4.53 1.66
N ASP A 106 11.83 -5.52 1.54
CA ASP A 106 12.03 -6.58 2.53
C ASP A 106 10.75 -7.38 2.85
N ASN A 107 10.00 -7.73 1.80
CA ASN A 107 8.80 -8.56 1.89
C ASN A 107 8.94 -9.83 1.03
N GLN A 108 7.85 -10.56 0.85
CA GLN A 108 7.78 -11.81 0.08
C GLN A 108 6.77 -11.69 -1.07
N ILE A 109 6.55 -10.48 -1.58
CA ILE A 109 5.54 -10.16 -2.58
C ILE A 109 5.95 -10.75 -3.92
N LYS A 110 5.04 -11.53 -4.51
CA LYS A 110 5.28 -12.23 -5.78
C LYS A 110 4.79 -11.46 -7.00
N ASP A 111 3.78 -10.63 -6.81
CA ASP A 111 3.11 -9.91 -7.88
C ASP A 111 2.67 -8.52 -7.41
N LEU A 112 2.78 -7.55 -8.30
CA LEU A 112 2.21 -6.22 -8.14
C LEU A 112 0.82 -6.20 -8.80
N PRO A 113 -0.26 -5.80 -8.09
CA PRO A 113 -1.60 -5.85 -8.66
C PRO A 113 -1.77 -4.83 -9.78
N THR A 114 -2.60 -5.12 -10.78
CA THR A 114 -2.92 -4.18 -11.89
C THR A 114 -3.45 -2.84 -11.38
N GLY A 115 -4.15 -2.85 -10.23
CA GLY A 115 -4.62 -1.65 -9.53
C GLY A 115 -3.52 -0.68 -9.10
N ILE A 116 -2.23 -1.06 -9.13
CA ILE A 116 -1.13 -0.13 -8.85
C ILE A 116 -1.20 1.11 -9.74
N GLY A 117 -1.65 0.96 -11.00
CA GLY A 117 -1.76 2.06 -11.95
C GLY A 117 -2.79 3.13 -11.57
N PHE A 118 -3.56 2.95 -10.49
CA PHE A 118 -4.43 3.98 -9.92
C PHE A 118 -3.69 4.95 -8.99
N LEU A 119 -2.46 4.63 -8.55
CA LEU A 119 -1.64 5.51 -7.72
C LEU A 119 -0.93 6.56 -8.58
N THR A 120 -1.68 7.37 -9.32
CA THR A 120 -1.11 8.31 -10.30
C THR A 120 -0.26 9.42 -9.68
N ASP A 121 -0.44 9.70 -8.38
CA ASP A 121 0.34 10.69 -7.62
C ASP A 121 1.65 10.10 -7.06
N LEU A 122 1.94 8.81 -7.28
CA LEU A 122 3.10 8.12 -6.73
C LEU A 122 4.40 8.67 -7.32
N ILE A 123 5.32 9.07 -6.44
CA ILE A 123 6.64 9.65 -6.72
C ILE A 123 7.74 8.60 -6.52
N TRP A 124 7.62 7.79 -5.46
CA TRP A 124 8.56 6.72 -5.15
C TRP A 124 7.81 5.42 -4.84
N LEU A 125 8.16 4.38 -5.57
CA LEU A 125 7.80 3.00 -5.27
C LEU A 125 9.06 2.19 -4.95
N ASP A 126 9.16 1.69 -3.72
CA ASP A 126 10.23 0.78 -3.31
C ASP A 126 9.71 -0.65 -3.13
N MET A 127 10.20 -1.56 -3.98
CA MET A 127 9.88 -2.98 -3.99
C MET A 127 11.14 -3.84 -3.86
N GLU A 128 12.25 -3.28 -3.35
CA GLU A 128 13.51 -4.01 -3.16
C GLU A 128 13.29 -5.31 -2.35
N ARG A 129 14.07 -6.36 -2.63
CA ARG A 129 14.07 -7.60 -1.83
C ARG A 129 12.66 -8.19 -1.68
N ASN A 130 12.05 -8.46 -2.83
CA ASN A 130 10.79 -9.18 -2.96
C ASN A 130 10.97 -10.39 -3.89
N GLN A 131 9.86 -10.99 -4.35
CA GLN A 131 9.86 -12.18 -5.21
C GLN A 131 9.19 -11.91 -6.56
N LEU A 132 9.18 -10.65 -7.03
CA LEU A 132 8.52 -10.25 -8.27
C LEU A 132 9.13 -10.97 -9.47
N LYS A 133 8.28 -11.60 -10.29
CA LYS A 133 8.68 -12.27 -11.54
C LYS A 133 8.35 -11.46 -12.78
N VAL A 134 7.29 -10.67 -12.71
CA VAL A 134 6.82 -9.78 -13.77
C VAL A 134 6.26 -8.50 -13.15
N LEU A 135 6.15 -7.44 -13.96
CA LEU A 135 5.36 -6.27 -13.62
C LEU A 135 4.09 -6.23 -14.48
N PRO A 136 2.97 -5.73 -13.94
CA PRO A 136 1.77 -5.44 -14.73
C PRO A 136 2.05 -4.29 -15.73
N SER A 137 1.37 -4.28 -16.87
CA SER A 137 1.48 -3.19 -17.86
C SER A 137 0.99 -1.86 -17.29
N GLU A 138 0.09 -1.89 -16.29
CA GLU A 138 -0.42 -0.71 -15.59
C GLU A 138 0.67 0.08 -14.85
N ILE A 139 1.88 -0.46 -14.66
CA ILE A 139 3.01 0.34 -14.17
C ILE A 139 3.22 1.60 -15.01
N GLY A 140 3.00 1.54 -16.33
CA GLY A 140 3.14 2.68 -17.23
C GLY A 140 2.18 3.85 -16.97
N ARG A 141 1.16 3.66 -16.10
CA ARG A 141 0.22 4.71 -15.68
C ARG A 141 0.78 5.62 -14.59
N LEU A 142 1.87 5.26 -13.93
CA LEU A 142 2.48 6.03 -12.85
C LEU A 142 3.29 7.23 -13.39
N LYS A 143 2.60 8.20 -14.01
CA LYS A 143 3.24 9.31 -14.74
C LYS A 143 4.07 10.25 -13.87
N ASN A 144 3.81 10.28 -12.56
CA ASN A 144 4.55 11.09 -11.60
C ASN A 144 5.69 10.31 -10.90
N LEU A 145 5.96 9.07 -11.29
CA LEU A 145 6.98 8.26 -10.64
C LEU A 145 8.38 8.74 -11.04
N HIS A 146 9.17 9.14 -10.06
CA HIS A 146 10.54 9.60 -10.22
C HIS A 146 11.56 8.52 -9.86
N ARG A 147 11.22 7.67 -8.88
CA ARG A 147 12.09 6.59 -8.40
C ARG A 147 11.34 5.27 -8.32
N LEU A 148 11.92 4.24 -8.93
CA LEU A 148 11.42 2.87 -8.87
C LEU A 148 12.58 1.94 -8.48
N ASN A 149 12.50 1.35 -7.29
CA ASN A 149 13.46 0.36 -6.83
C ASN A 149 12.84 -1.04 -6.96
N LEU A 150 13.42 -1.87 -7.81
CA LEU A 150 13.02 -3.27 -8.04
C LEU A 150 14.18 -4.23 -7.78
N SER A 151 15.26 -3.77 -7.13
CA SER A 151 16.46 -4.56 -6.94
C SER A 151 16.17 -5.81 -6.09
N PHE A 152 16.97 -6.85 -6.29
CA PHE A 152 16.85 -8.13 -5.57
C PHE A 152 15.44 -8.75 -5.70
N ASN A 153 14.94 -8.83 -6.93
CA ASN A 153 13.73 -9.56 -7.30
C ASN A 153 14.07 -10.72 -8.25
N GLN A 154 13.08 -11.27 -8.96
CA GLN A 154 13.24 -12.37 -9.91
C GLN A 154 12.83 -11.98 -11.33
N LEU A 155 12.83 -10.68 -11.64
CA LEU A 155 12.40 -10.15 -12.94
C LEU A 155 13.38 -10.59 -14.02
N SER A 156 12.86 -11.03 -15.16
CA SER A 156 13.67 -11.32 -16.36
C SER A 156 13.30 -10.45 -17.55
N VAL A 157 12.20 -9.71 -17.47
CA VAL A 157 11.67 -8.82 -18.50
C VAL A 157 10.89 -7.68 -17.85
N LEU A 158 10.91 -6.49 -18.46
CA LEU A 158 9.98 -5.40 -18.13
C LEU A 158 8.93 -5.23 -19.24
N PRO A 159 7.67 -4.91 -18.89
CA PRO A 159 6.63 -4.60 -19.86
C PRO A 159 7.05 -3.41 -20.73
N VAL A 160 6.59 -3.35 -21.99
CA VAL A 160 6.90 -2.22 -22.91
C VAL A 160 6.41 -0.89 -22.33
N GLU A 161 5.37 -0.93 -21.50
CA GLU A 161 4.77 0.19 -20.81
C GLU A 161 5.70 0.87 -19.81
N ILE A 162 6.83 0.24 -19.42
CA ILE A 162 7.83 0.91 -18.59
C ILE A 162 8.35 2.19 -19.26
N GLY A 163 8.46 2.20 -20.59
CA GLY A 163 8.86 3.39 -21.36
C GLY A 163 7.84 4.55 -21.29
N GLN A 164 6.66 4.30 -20.73
CA GLN A 164 5.66 5.35 -20.51
C GLN A 164 5.85 6.13 -19.20
N LEU A 165 6.82 5.74 -18.37
CA LEU A 165 7.20 6.44 -17.14
C LEU A 165 8.08 7.66 -17.45
N THR A 166 7.46 8.69 -18.05
CA THR A 166 8.18 9.84 -18.62
C THR A 166 8.91 10.72 -17.62
N GLN A 167 8.59 10.62 -16.32
CA GLN A 167 9.25 11.36 -15.23
C GLN A 167 10.26 10.51 -14.44
N LEU A 168 10.49 9.25 -14.84
CA LEU A 168 11.37 8.34 -14.10
C LEU A 168 12.82 8.79 -14.24
N GLN A 169 13.43 9.13 -13.11
CA GLN A 169 14.81 9.59 -13.03
C GLN A 169 15.74 8.43 -12.69
N SER A 170 15.34 7.55 -11.77
CA SER A 170 16.16 6.42 -11.33
C SER A 170 15.36 5.12 -11.31
N LEU A 171 15.92 4.08 -11.93
CA LEU A 171 15.39 2.73 -11.96
C LEU A 171 16.46 1.74 -11.48
N TYR A 172 16.23 1.09 -10.35
CA TYR A 172 17.17 0.10 -9.80
C TYR A 172 16.69 -1.32 -10.09
N LEU A 173 17.53 -2.10 -10.77
CA LEU A 173 17.24 -3.47 -11.23
C LEU A 173 18.30 -4.48 -10.80
N ASP A 174 19.30 -4.07 -10.01
CA ASP A 174 20.39 -4.91 -9.55
C ASP A 174 19.87 -6.20 -8.89
N GLY A 175 20.54 -7.33 -9.12
CA GLY A 175 20.13 -8.60 -8.53
C GLY A 175 18.85 -9.22 -9.12
N ASN A 176 18.42 -8.79 -10.30
CA ASN A 176 17.40 -9.48 -11.11
C ASN A 176 18.01 -10.41 -12.17
N LYS A 177 17.16 -11.06 -12.98
CA LYS A 177 17.53 -12.09 -13.97
C LYS A 177 17.51 -11.56 -15.41
N PHE A 178 17.88 -10.29 -15.63
CA PHE A 178 17.89 -9.66 -16.96
C PHE A 178 19.06 -10.13 -17.83
N SER A 179 18.75 -10.63 -19.02
CA SER A 179 19.73 -10.94 -20.07
C SER A 179 20.27 -9.66 -20.71
N GLN A 180 21.47 -9.72 -21.31
CA GLN A 180 22.07 -8.55 -21.96
C GLN A 180 21.14 -7.90 -23.02
N PRO A 181 20.45 -8.65 -23.91
CA PRO A 181 19.51 -8.05 -24.86
C PRO A 181 18.38 -7.28 -24.18
N GLU A 182 17.84 -7.80 -23.07
CA GLU A 182 16.78 -7.12 -22.34
C GLU A 182 17.29 -5.87 -21.62
N ARG A 183 18.52 -5.90 -21.08
CA ARG A 183 19.17 -4.71 -20.50
C ARG A 183 19.28 -3.57 -21.52
N GLU A 184 19.69 -3.88 -22.75
CA GLU A 184 19.76 -2.89 -23.84
C GLU A 184 18.37 -2.42 -24.28
N ARG A 185 17.38 -3.32 -24.36
CA ARG A 185 15.98 -2.96 -24.64
C ARG A 185 15.44 -1.97 -23.60
N ILE A 186 15.71 -2.20 -22.31
CA ILE A 186 15.28 -1.31 -21.22
C ILE A 186 15.90 0.08 -21.37
N LYS A 187 17.21 0.19 -21.67
CA LYS A 187 17.88 1.48 -21.92
C LYS A 187 17.25 2.23 -23.11
N LEU A 188 16.89 1.53 -24.17
CA LEU A 188 16.21 2.13 -25.33
C LEU A 188 14.80 2.65 -24.99
N MET A 189 14.06 1.96 -24.11
CA MET A 189 12.74 2.40 -23.65
C MET A 189 12.82 3.59 -22.69
N LEU A 190 13.93 3.75 -21.98
CA LEU A 190 14.12 4.76 -20.93
C LEU A 190 15.42 5.57 -21.14
N PRO A 191 15.58 6.28 -22.28
CA PRO A 191 16.86 6.91 -22.65
C PRO A 191 17.27 8.09 -21.75
N LYS A 192 16.37 8.58 -20.90
CA LYS A 192 16.60 9.71 -19.98
C LYS A 192 16.67 9.29 -18.51
N THR A 193 16.56 7.99 -18.23
CA THR A 193 16.52 7.45 -16.87
C THR A 193 17.87 6.82 -16.54
N GLU A 194 18.36 7.05 -15.33
CA GLU A 194 19.50 6.32 -14.79
C GLU A 194 19.05 4.90 -14.41
N VAL A 195 19.57 3.90 -15.11
CA VAL A 195 19.22 2.49 -14.89
C VAL A 195 20.41 1.75 -14.27
N TYR A 196 20.19 1.15 -13.10
CA TYR A 196 21.15 0.38 -12.31
C TYR A 196 20.79 -1.12 -12.41
N PHE A 197 21.78 -2.02 -12.51
CA PHE A 197 21.65 -3.28 -13.24
C PHE A 197 22.47 -4.43 -12.66
#